data_AF-A0A158L689-F1
#
_entry.id   AF-A0A158L689-F1
#
_cell.length_a   1.000
_cell.length_b   1.000
_cell.length_c   1.000
_cell.angle_alpha   90.00
_cell.angle_beta   90.00
_cell.angle_gamma   90.00
#
_symmetry.space_group_name_H-M   'P 1'
#
loop_
_entity.id
_entity.type
_entity.pdbx_description
1 polymer ?
#
loop_
_entity_poly.entity_id
_entity_poly.type
_entity_poly.pdbx_seq_one_letter_code
_entity_poly.pdbx_strand_id
1 'polypeptide(L)'
;MQDAPPRSYYAHAAQRLADLVDEIRTKYPLDTITLMSHSQGTMIAMAATTLCKKRAPDALFVMNSPYATNDKMTDAAACGGERPTVQARVNTFRNVANRIKQDKRVFTESLLQQLQCGASEDMNFWRRT
;
A
#
# COMPACT_ATOMS: atom_id res chain seq x y z
N MET A 1 10.96 -34.42 -5.55
CA MET A 1 9.95 -33.41 -5.13
C MET A 1 10.74 -32.21 -4.62
N GLN A 2 10.78 -31.10 -5.35
CA GLN A 2 11.34 -29.87 -4.81
C GLN A 2 10.24 -29.20 -3.98
N ASP A 3 10.44 -29.15 -2.67
CA ASP A 3 9.60 -28.35 -1.78
C ASP A 3 9.65 -26.89 -2.21
N ALA A 4 8.48 -26.26 -2.29
CA ALA A 4 8.41 -24.84 -2.55
C ALA A 4 9.14 -24.09 -1.41
N PRO A 5 9.98 -23.09 -1.72
CA PRO A 5 10.69 -22.35 -0.70
C PRO A 5 9.72 -21.71 0.30
N PRO A 6 10.13 -21.56 1.58
CA PRO A 6 9.29 -20.97 2.61
C PRO A 6 8.72 -19.61 2.16
N ARG A 7 7.40 -19.42 2.30
CA ARG A 7 6.71 -18.20 1.85
C ARG A 7 7.01 -16.97 2.73
N SER A 8 7.94 -17.07 3.69
CA SER A 8 8.39 -15.97 4.56
C SER A 8 8.89 -14.76 3.78
N TYR A 9 9.35 -14.97 2.54
CA TYR A 9 9.73 -13.87 1.63
C TYR A 9 8.62 -12.81 1.50
N TYR A 10 7.34 -13.19 1.47
CA TYR A 10 6.23 -12.24 1.39
C TYR A 10 6.17 -11.30 2.60
N ALA A 11 6.35 -11.87 3.80
CA ALA A 11 6.33 -11.09 5.04
C ALA A 11 7.55 -10.13 5.10
N HIS A 12 8.73 -10.62 4.74
CA HIS A 12 9.92 -9.78 4.68
C HIS A 12 9.83 -8.68 3.62
N ALA A 13 9.28 -8.98 2.44
CA ALA A 13 9.06 -7.99 1.39
C ALA A 13 8.07 -6.90 1.84
N ALA A 14 6.98 -7.28 2.50
CA ALA A 14 6.01 -6.34 3.04
C ALA A 14 6.62 -5.46 4.14
N GLN A 15 7.42 -6.03 5.04
CA GLN A 15 8.11 -5.27 6.08
C GLN A 15 9.12 -4.29 5.48
N ARG A 16 9.94 -4.72 4.52
CA ARG A 16 10.92 -3.86 3.83
C ARG A 16 10.25 -2.70 3.11
N LEU A 17 9.10 -2.94 2.47
CA LEU A 17 8.32 -1.89 1.82
C LEU A 17 7.74 -0.92 2.85
N ALA A 18 7.25 -1.40 3.99
CA ALA A 18 6.78 -0.54 5.08
C ALA A 18 7.91 0.31 5.68
N ASP A 19 9.08 -0.28 5.91
CA ASP A 19 10.26 0.42 6.42
C ASP A 19 10.72 1.53 5.45
N LEU A 20 10.69 1.27 4.14
CA LEU A 20 10.96 2.29 3.12
C LEU A 20 9.96 3.45 3.17
N VAL A 21 8.67 3.16 3.30
CA VAL A 21 7.64 4.19 3.46
C VAL A 21 7.93 5.03 4.70
N ASP A 22 8.20 4.39 5.84
CA ASP A 22 8.53 5.09 7.09
C ASP A 22 9.83 5.90 7.00
N GLU A 23 10.83 5.43 6.26
CA GLU A 23 12.07 6.16 5.98
C GLU A 23 11.81 7.43 5.17
N ILE A 24 11.04 7.32 4.07
CA ILE A 24 10.63 8.48 3.26
C ILE A 24 9.86 9.48 4.13
N ARG A 25 8.92 9.03 4.97
CA ARG A 25 8.19 9.91 5.90
C ARG A 25 9.08 10.54 6.96
N THR A 26 10.19 9.90 7.32
CA THR A 26 11.17 10.46 8.26
C THR A 26 11.95 11.58 7.62
N LYS A 27 12.38 11.39 6.38
CA LYS A 27 13.21 12.36 5.64
C LYS A 27 12.37 13.50 5.05
N TYR A 28 11.19 13.18 4.56
CA TYR A 28 10.27 14.09 3.87
C TYR A 28 8.85 13.96 4.45
N PRO A 29 8.59 14.52 5.65
CA PRO A 29 7.32 14.33 6.37
C PRO A 29 6.10 14.95 5.67
N LEU A 30 6.33 15.88 4.73
CA LEU A 30 5.29 16.59 3.99
C LEU A 30 4.93 15.92 2.66
N ASP A 31 5.82 15.08 2.12
CA ASP A 31 5.65 14.47 0.80
C ASP A 31 4.49 13.48 0.80
N THR A 32 3.90 13.28 -0.38
CA THR A 32 2.88 12.26 -0.62
C THR A 32 3.52 10.98 -1.16
N ILE A 33 3.03 9.83 -0.71
CA ILE A 33 3.52 8.52 -1.14
C ILE A 33 2.34 7.77 -1.78
N THR A 34 2.52 7.36 -3.03
CA THR A 34 1.60 6.48 -3.74
C THR A 34 2.26 5.12 -3.94
N LEU A 35 1.61 4.05 -3.48
CA LEU A 35 2.03 2.68 -3.79
C LEU A 35 1.23 2.15 -4.98
N MET A 36 1.92 1.83 -6.08
CA MET A 36 1.32 1.14 -7.22
C MET A 36 1.79 -0.30 -7.26
N SER A 37 0.85 -1.23 -7.35
CA SER A 37 1.14 -2.65 -7.27
C SER A 37 0.32 -3.45 -8.27
N HIS A 38 0.92 -4.53 -8.80
CA HIS A 38 0.32 -5.40 -9.80
C HIS A 38 0.43 -6.87 -9.39
N SER A 39 -0.55 -7.68 -9.79
CA SER A 39 -0.56 -9.13 -9.58
C SER A 39 -0.26 -9.45 -8.11
N GLN A 40 0.65 -10.38 -7.83
CA GLN A 40 0.98 -10.84 -6.49
C GLN A 40 1.57 -9.75 -5.59
N GLY A 41 2.20 -8.72 -6.17
CA GLY A 41 2.73 -7.57 -5.45
C GLY A 41 1.65 -6.74 -4.73
N THR A 42 0.39 -6.89 -5.13
CA THR A 42 -0.75 -6.21 -4.48
C THR A 42 -0.95 -6.64 -3.03
N MET A 43 -0.75 -7.93 -2.73
CA MET A 43 -0.84 -8.42 -1.35
C MET A 43 0.30 -7.89 -0.48
N ILE A 44 1.50 -7.77 -1.05
CA ILE A 44 2.67 -7.17 -0.39
C ILE A 44 2.38 -5.69 -0.08
N ALA A 45 1.84 -4.93 -1.05
CA ALA A 45 1.55 -3.52 -0.87
C ALA A 45 0.43 -3.27 0.15
N MET A 46 -0.62 -4.10 0.16
CA MET A 46 -1.67 -4.06 1.19
C MET A 46 -1.12 -4.39 2.59
N ALA A 47 -0.28 -5.43 2.70
CA ALA A 47 0.36 -5.79 3.98
C ALA A 47 1.29 -4.66 4.47
N ALA A 48 2.14 -4.13 3.60
CA ALA A 48 3.03 -3.01 3.92
C ALA A 48 2.26 -1.78 4.43
N THR A 49 1.12 -1.46 3.81
CA THR A 49 0.22 -0.37 4.25
C THR A 49 -0.22 -0.55 5.70
N THR A 50 -0.48 -1.79 6.13
CA THR A 50 -0.87 -2.06 7.53
C THR A 50 0.32 -2.07 8.49
N LEU A 51 1.52 -2.41 8.01
CA LEU A 51 2.75 -2.52 8.80
C LEU A 51 3.47 -1.18 9.02
N CYS A 52 3.17 -0.14 8.24
CA CYS A 52 3.75 1.20 8.41
C CYS A 52 3.57 1.66 9.86
N LYS A 53 4.63 2.19 10.48
CA LYS A 53 4.61 2.64 11.87
C LYS A 53 4.26 4.12 12.01
N LYS A 54 4.66 4.96 11.05
CA LYS A 54 4.42 6.40 11.10
C LYS A 54 3.09 6.78 10.47
N ARG A 55 2.96 6.50 9.18
CA ARG A 55 1.79 6.89 8.38
C ARG A 55 1.71 6.02 7.13
N ALA A 56 0.53 5.49 6.85
CA ALA A 56 0.23 4.77 5.62
C ALA A 56 0.52 5.62 4.37
N PRO A 57 0.70 4.98 3.20
CA PRO A 57 0.68 5.70 1.92
C PRO A 57 -0.62 6.50 1.74
N ASP A 58 -0.54 7.60 0.99
CA ASP A 58 -1.67 8.47 0.69
C ASP A 58 -2.61 7.82 -0.34
N ALA A 59 -2.07 6.99 -1.23
CA ALA A 59 -2.82 6.22 -2.21
C ALA A 59 -2.22 4.82 -2.40
N LEU A 60 -3.10 3.84 -2.62
CA LEU A 60 -2.74 2.46 -2.92
C LEU A 60 -3.50 1.98 -4.16
N PHE A 61 -2.76 1.65 -5.22
CA PHE A 61 -3.32 1.05 -6.43
C PHE A 61 -3.08 -0.45 -6.44
N VAL A 62 -4.18 -1.19 -6.57
CA VAL A 62 -4.23 -2.65 -6.53
C VAL A 62 -4.68 -3.16 -7.90
N MET A 63 -3.74 -3.55 -8.76
CA MET A 63 -4.00 -3.88 -10.16
C MET A 63 -3.93 -5.39 -10.41
N ASN A 64 -4.94 -5.96 -11.08
CA ASN A 64 -5.01 -7.39 -11.43
C ASN A 64 -4.67 -8.32 -10.26
N SER A 65 -5.20 -7.99 -9.08
CA SER A 65 -4.84 -8.67 -7.84
C SER A 65 -5.31 -10.12 -7.80
N PRO A 66 -4.48 -11.08 -7.34
CA PRO A 66 -4.95 -12.40 -6.97
C PRO A 66 -5.71 -12.40 -5.63
N TYR A 67 -5.82 -11.26 -4.95
CA TYR A 67 -6.60 -11.12 -3.72
C TYR A 67 -8.09 -11.24 -4.02
N ALA A 68 -8.63 -12.44 -3.86
CA ALA A 68 -10.03 -12.72 -4.14
C ALA A 68 -10.90 -12.33 -2.93
N THR A 69 -11.75 -11.31 -3.08
CA THR A 69 -12.78 -10.99 -2.06
C THR A 69 -13.92 -12.01 -2.04
N ASN A 70 -14.00 -12.89 -3.05
CA ASN A 70 -15.00 -13.93 -3.18
C ASN A 70 -14.30 -15.29 -3.19
N ASP A 71 -14.93 -16.35 -2.68
CA ASP A 71 -14.39 -17.71 -2.76
C ASP A 71 -14.36 -18.16 -4.23
N LYS A 72 -13.19 -18.56 -4.72
CA LYS A 72 -13.07 -19.29 -5.98
C LYS A 72 -12.89 -20.78 -5.66
N MET A 73 -13.46 -21.66 -6.48
CA MET A 73 -13.32 -23.12 -6.34
C MET A 73 -11.84 -23.57 -6.27
N THR A 74 -10.93 -22.79 -6.87
CA THR A 74 -9.48 -23.00 -6.84
C THR A 74 -8.83 -22.75 -5.47
N ASP A 75 -9.46 -21.97 -4.59
CA ASP A 75 -8.92 -21.63 -3.26
C ASP A 75 -9.00 -22.85 -2.32
N ALA A 76 -10.04 -23.68 -2.47
CA ALA A 76 -10.18 -24.94 -1.75
C ALA A 76 -9.07 -25.95 -2.13
N ALA A 77 -8.66 -25.96 -3.40
CA ALA A 77 -7.59 -26.84 -3.88
C ALA A 77 -6.19 -26.39 -3.44
N ALA A 78 -5.98 -25.08 -3.21
CA ALA A 78 -4.68 -24.52 -2.84
C ALA A 78 -4.42 -24.45 -1.32
N CYS A 79 -5.46 -24.25 -0.51
CA CYS A 79 -5.31 -23.96 0.93
C CYS A 79 -6.10 -24.90 1.87
N GLY A 80 -6.94 -25.80 1.33
CA GLY A 80 -7.72 -26.72 2.16
C GLY A 80 -8.57 -26.02 3.22
N GLY A 81 -8.50 -26.49 4.47
CA GLY A 81 -9.27 -25.96 5.61
C GLY A 81 -8.73 -24.65 6.23
N GLU A 82 -7.49 -24.26 5.93
CA GLU A 82 -6.88 -23.02 6.47
C GLU A 82 -7.17 -21.79 5.61
N ARG A 83 -8.07 -21.92 4.63
CA ARG A 83 -8.49 -20.81 3.79
C ARG A 83 -9.11 -19.71 4.66
N PRO A 84 -8.68 -18.44 4.53
CA PRO A 84 -9.40 -17.32 5.11
C PRO A 84 -10.85 -17.34 4.64
N THR A 85 -11.81 -16.98 5.50
CA THR A 85 -13.19 -16.87 5.04
C THR A 85 -13.34 -15.66 4.12
N VAL A 86 -14.35 -15.67 3.25
CA VAL A 86 -14.75 -14.50 2.44
C VAL A 86 -14.88 -13.26 3.31
N GLN A 87 -15.54 -13.39 4.46
CA GLN A 87 -15.72 -12.28 5.40
C GLN A 87 -14.40 -11.77 5.97
N ALA A 88 -13.46 -12.66 6.31
CA ALA A 88 -12.13 -12.26 6.78
C ALA A 88 -11.37 -11.50 5.69
N ARG A 89 -11.46 -11.91 4.42
CA ARG A 89 -10.83 -11.20 3.29
C ARG A 89 -11.44 -9.80 3.10
N VAL A 90 -12.76 -9.70 3.10
CA VAL A 90 -13.46 -8.40 3.03
C VAL A 90 -13.06 -7.50 4.20
N ASN A 91 -12.98 -8.05 5.41
CA ASN A 91 -12.57 -7.31 6.60
C ASN A 91 -11.12 -6.81 6.51
N THR A 92 -10.20 -7.65 6.04
CA THR A 92 -8.81 -7.25 5.83
C THR A 92 -8.71 -6.11 4.81
N PHE A 93 -9.40 -6.20 3.67
CA PHE A 93 -9.43 -5.11 2.69
C PHE A 93 -10.02 -3.82 3.28
N ARG A 94 -11.11 -3.94 4.06
CA ARG A 94 -11.70 -2.80 4.78
C ARG A 94 -10.71 -2.19 5.77
N ASN A 95 -9.95 -2.99 6.49
CA ASN A 95 -8.94 -2.51 7.44
C ASN A 95 -7.81 -1.74 6.75
N VAL A 96 -7.36 -2.20 5.57
CA VAL A 96 -6.39 -1.47 4.74
C VAL A 96 -6.96 -0.11 4.31
N ALA A 97 -8.19 -0.08 3.79
CA ALA A 97 -8.83 1.18 3.39
C ALA A 97 -9.05 2.13 4.58
N ASN A 98 -9.48 1.60 5.73
CA ASN A 98 -9.64 2.36 6.96
C ASN A 98 -8.32 2.93 7.45
N ARG A 99 -7.23 2.15 7.35
CA ARG A 99 -5.89 2.62 7.72
C ARG A 99 -5.48 3.84 6.89
N ILE A 100 -5.64 3.80 5.57
CA ILE A 100 -5.37 4.94 4.68
C ILE A 100 -6.27 6.14 5.04
N LYS A 101 -7.55 5.89 5.33
CA LYS A 101 -8.50 6.94 5.72
C LYS A 101 -8.11 7.63 7.03
N GLN A 102 -7.70 6.86 8.04
CA GLN A 102 -7.30 7.38 9.36
C GLN A 102 -6.03 8.23 9.25
N ASP A 103 -5.09 7.79 8.42
CA ASP A 103 -3.80 8.44 8.19
C ASP A 103 -3.88 9.57 7.14
N LYS A 104 -5.09 9.86 6.62
CA LYS A 104 -5.33 10.90 5.62
C LYS A 104 -4.95 12.26 6.19
N ARG A 105 -3.99 12.92 5.53
CA ARG A 105 -3.63 14.30 5.82
C ARG A 105 -4.34 15.24 4.85
N VAL A 106 -5.08 16.19 5.38
CA VAL A 106 -5.62 17.32 4.59
C VAL A 106 -4.57 18.43 4.62
N PHE A 107 -4.17 18.91 3.45
CA PHE A 107 -3.29 20.06 3.35
C PHE A 107 -4.03 21.33 3.81
N THR A 108 -3.41 22.08 4.71
CA THR A 108 -3.85 23.45 5.04
C THR A 108 -3.56 24.38 3.86
N GLU A 109 -4.21 25.54 3.81
CA GLU A 109 -3.93 26.54 2.77
C GLU A 109 -2.44 26.92 2.71
N SER A 110 -1.80 27.06 3.87
CA SER A 110 -0.37 27.33 3.97
C SER A 110 0.51 26.22 3.37
N LEU A 111 0.12 24.94 3.51
CA LEU A 111 0.85 23.82 2.92
C LEU A 111 0.56 23.70 1.42
N LEU A 112 -0.65 24.01 0.98
CA LEU A 112 -1.01 24.05 -0.43
C LEU A 112 -0.20 25.11 -1.19
N GLN A 113 0.12 26.24 -0.56
CA GLN A 113 0.99 27.27 -1.15
C GLN A 113 2.45 26.81 -1.33
N GLN A 114 2.89 25.82 -0.54
CA GLN A 114 4.23 25.23 -0.64
C GLN A 114 4.29 24.08 -1.65
N LEU A 115 3.15 23.66 -2.20
CA LEU A 115 3.06 22.52 -3.09
C LEU A 115 3.66 22.91 -4.45
N GLN A 116 4.76 22.24 -4.81
CA GLN A 116 5.44 22.45 -6.09
C GLN A 116 4.97 21.38 -7.07
N CYS A 117 4.23 21.78 -8.10
CA CYS A 117 3.66 20.85 -9.08
C CYS A 117 4.63 20.50 -10.23
N GLY A 118 5.78 21.18 -10.29
CA GLY A 118 6.77 21.05 -11.35
C GLY A 118 7.62 22.31 -11.49
N ALA A 119 8.56 22.28 -12.42
CA ALA A 119 9.34 23.44 -12.82
C ALA A 119 9.30 23.58 -14.34
N SER A 120 9.32 24.83 -14.82
CA SER A 120 9.55 25.14 -16.24
C SER A 120 10.98 24.79 -16.67
N GLU A 121 11.27 24.83 -17.97
CA GLU A 121 12.63 24.68 -18.51
C GLU A 121 13.61 25.70 -17.88
N ASP A 122 13.12 26.87 -17.50
CA ASP A 122 13.87 27.93 -16.81
C ASP A 122 13.98 27.74 -15.28
N MET A 123 13.66 26.55 -14.76
CA MET A 123 13.66 26.22 -13.32
C MET A 123 12.70 27.04 -12.44
N ASN A 124 11.76 27.78 -13.04
CA ASN A 124 10.70 28.44 -12.28
C ASN A 124 9.64 27.43 -11.84
N PHE A 125 9.38 27.33 -10.54
CA PHE A 125 8.38 26.44 -9.98
C PHE A 125 6.96 26.85 -10.38
N TRP A 126 6.16 25.89 -10.81
CA TRP A 126 4.74 26.10 -11.07
C TRP A 126 4.01 26.27 -9.76
N ARG A 127 3.35 27.42 -9.59
CA ARG A 127 2.47 27.71 -8.46
C ARG A 127 1.03 27.55 -8.89
N ARG A 128 0.21 27.00 -7.99
CA ARG A 128 -1.24 26.99 -8.16
C ARG A 128 -1.75 28.43 -8.03
N THR A 129 -2.25 29.01 -9.12
CA THR A 129 -3.02 30.28 -9.12
C THR A 129 -4.39 30.08 -8.48
#